data_AF-A0A6J4S5B8-F1
#
_entry.id   AF-A0A6J4S5B8-F1
#
_cell.length_a   1.000
_cell.length_b   1.000
_cell.length_c   1.000
_cell.angle_alpha   90.00
_cell.angle_beta   90.00
_cell.angle_gamma   90.00
#
_symmetry.space_group_name_H-M   'P 1'
#
loop_
_entity.id
_entity.type
_entity.pdbx_description
1 polymer ?
#
loop_
_entity_poly.entity_id
_entity_poly.type
_entity_poly.pdbx_seq_one_letter_code
_entity_poly.pdbx_strand_id
1 'polypeptide(L)'
;MGGKKDPVWRVVVADSRSPRDGRSIETVGRYNAQTEPSTIVLNEERIRYWISRGAQPSGPVRQLLKTQGIVPGVPAAPTPSA
;
A
#
# COMPACT_ATOMS: atom_id res chain seq x y z
N MET A 1 -32.59 5.45 5.39
CA MET A 1 -31.58 6.51 5.62
C MET A 1 -30.35 5.86 6.25
N GLY A 2 -29.53 5.15 5.49
CA GLY A 2 -28.24 5.66 5.02
C GLY A 2 -27.09 4.90 5.71
N GLY A 3 -27.05 3.58 5.52
CA GLY A 3 -26.18 2.67 6.27
C GLY A 3 -24.78 2.54 5.66
N LYS A 4 -23.79 3.07 6.39
CA LYS A 4 -22.40 2.60 6.53
C LYS A 4 -21.82 1.90 5.32
N LYS A 5 -21.19 2.68 4.45
CA LYS A 5 -20.23 2.15 3.50
C LYS A 5 -19.05 3.10 3.47
N ASP A 6 -18.39 3.15 4.63
CA ASP A 6 -17.22 3.98 4.86
C ASP A 6 -15.94 3.15 4.83
N PRO A 7 -15.50 2.67 3.65
CA PRO A 7 -14.33 1.84 3.57
C PRO A 7 -13.09 2.70 3.83
N VAL A 8 -12.57 2.59 5.05
CA VAL A 8 -11.25 3.08 5.41
C VAL A 8 -10.26 1.93 5.20
N TRP A 9 -9.35 2.08 4.25
CA TRP A 9 -8.29 1.11 4.03
C TRP A 9 -7.01 1.53 4.77
N ARG A 10 -6.31 0.54 5.33
CA ARG A 10 -4.97 0.74 5.89
C ARG A 10 -3.96 0.10 4.96
N VAL A 11 -2.89 0.83 4.68
CA VAL A 11 -1.73 0.31 3.96
C VAL A 11 -0.79 -0.27 5.00
N VAL A 12 -0.69 -1.59 5.02
CA VAL A 12 0.11 -2.33 5.99
C VAL A 12 1.18 -3.13 5.27
N VAL A 13 2.32 -3.29 5.92
CA VAL A 13 3.34 -4.25 5.57
C VAL A 13 3.06 -5.51 6.39
N ALA A 14 2.86 -6.62 5.70
CA ALA A 14 2.61 -7.92 6.29
C ALA A 14 3.48 -8.97 5.59
N ASP A 15 3.75 -10.07 6.29
CA ASP A 15 4.38 -11.22 5.68
C ASP A 15 3.39 -11.95 4.76
N SER A 16 3.85 -12.42 3.60
CA SER A 16 2.99 -13.08 2.60
C SER A 16 2.32 -14.37 3.13
N ARG A 17 2.86 -14.98 4.18
CA ARG A 17 2.30 -16.20 4.80
C ARG A 17 1.29 -15.89 5.91
N SER A 18 1.17 -14.62 6.31
CA SER A 18 0.20 -14.22 7.34
C SER A 18 -1.21 -14.10 6.74
N PRO A 19 -2.26 -14.47 7.49
CA PRO A 19 -3.63 -14.30 7.03
C PRO A 19 -3.93 -12.81 6.77
N ARG A 20 -4.89 -12.54 5.87
CA ARG A 20 -5.24 -11.20 5.38
C ARG A 20 -5.56 -10.19 6.49
N ASP A 21 -6.17 -10.65 7.58
CA ASP A 21 -6.50 -9.88 8.78
C ASP A 21 -5.58 -10.23 9.98
N GLY A 22 -4.48 -10.90 9.70
CA GLY A 22 -3.49 -11.34 10.68
C GLY A 22 -2.60 -10.23 11.19
N ARG A 23 -1.49 -10.64 11.81
CA ARG A 23 -0.51 -9.71 12.39
C ARG A 23 0.23 -8.99 11.27
N SER A 24 -0.11 -7.72 11.05
CA SER A 24 0.73 -6.83 10.27
C SER A 24 2.04 -6.55 11.03
N ILE A 25 3.12 -6.40 10.28
CA ILE A 25 4.41 -5.98 10.83
C ILE A 25 4.31 -4.50 11.20
N GLU A 26 3.79 -3.70 10.27
CA GLU A 26 3.68 -2.26 10.42
C GLU A 26 2.58 -1.66 9.56
N THR A 27 1.96 -0.57 10.03
CA THR A 27 1.07 0.26 9.20
C THR A 27 1.88 1.42 8.62
N VAL A 28 2.06 1.42 7.30
CA VAL A 28 2.84 2.43 6.57
C VAL A 28 1.96 3.49 5.91
N GLY A 29 0.63 3.37 6.04
CA GLY A 29 -0.28 4.40 5.56
C GLY A 29 -1.75 4.08 5.74
N ARG A 30 -2.59 5.01 5.27
CA ARG A 30 -4.04 4.95 5.27
C ARG A 30 -4.58 5.55 3.98
N TYR A 31 -5.61 4.92 3.45
CA TYR A 31 -6.34 5.38 2.28
C TYR A 31 -7.82 5.51 2.62
N ASN A 32 -8.38 6.68 2.36
CA ASN A 32 -9.80 6.95 2.47
C ASN A 32 -10.32 7.45 1.11
N ALA A 33 -11.13 6.63 0.43
CA ALA A 33 -11.70 6.99 -0.87
C ALA A 33 -12.91 7.91 -0.76
N GLN A 34 -13.51 8.06 0.43
CA GLN A 34 -14.75 8.82 0.59
C GLN A 34 -14.56 10.30 0.88
N THR A 35 -13.38 10.70 1.33
CA THR A 35 -13.11 12.13 1.42
C THR A 35 -13.02 12.67 -0.01
N GLU A 36 -13.56 13.86 -0.23
CA GLU A 36 -13.42 14.58 -1.49
C GLU A 36 -12.57 15.81 -1.18
N PRO A 37 -11.25 15.79 -1.48
CA PRO A 37 -10.48 14.79 -2.24
C PRO A 37 -10.08 13.54 -1.44
N SER A 38 -9.79 12.42 -2.13
CA SER A 38 -9.42 11.15 -1.48
C SER A 38 -8.17 11.31 -0.61
N THR A 39 -8.29 11.01 0.67
CA THR A 39 -7.22 11.20 1.65
C THR A 39 -6.28 10.01 1.58
N ILE A 40 -5.08 10.27 1.07
CA ILE A 40 -3.99 9.29 0.99
C ILE A 40 -2.89 9.77 1.94
N VAL A 41 -2.70 9.06 3.05
CA VAL A 41 -1.63 9.35 4.02
C VAL A 41 -0.66 8.18 3.96
N LEU A 42 0.51 8.39 3.36
CA LEU A 42 1.54 7.38 3.23
C LEU A 42 2.83 7.87 3.90
N ASN A 43 3.47 7.01 4.68
CA ASN A 43 4.77 7.30 5.26
C ASN A 43 5.88 6.91 4.28
N GLU A 44 6.33 7.90 3.52
CA GLU A 44 7.34 7.75 2.48
C GLU A 44 8.64 7.11 2.98
N GLU A 45 9.17 7.54 4.13
CA GLU A 45 10.42 7.00 4.70
C GLU A 45 10.30 5.50 4.98
N ARG A 46 9.20 5.09 5.63
CA ARG A 46 8.96 3.68 5.95
C ARG A 46 8.75 2.87 4.69
N ILE A 47 8.01 3.39 3.71
CA ILE A 47 7.80 2.71 2.44
C ILE A 47 9.14 2.49 1.71
N ARG A 48 9.98 3.53 1.61
CA ARG A 48 11.31 3.41 0.97
C ARG A 48 12.20 2.41 1.71
N TYR A 49 12.16 2.42 3.03
CA TYR A 49 12.87 1.43 3.85
C TYR A 49 12.44 0.00 3.52
N TRP A 50 11.13 -0.27 3.46
CA TRP A 50 10.61 -1.59 3.13
C TRP A 50 10.89 -2.01 1.69
N ILE A 51 10.76 -1.09 0.72
CA ILE A 51 11.14 -1.34 -0.68
C ILE A 51 12.63 -1.70 -0.78
N SER A 52 13.50 -0.96 -0.07
CA SER A 52 14.94 -1.24 0.00
C SER A 52 15.25 -2.61 0.62
N ARG A 53 14.44 -3.05 1.59
CA ARG A 53 14.50 -4.40 2.19
C ARG A 53 13.95 -5.51 1.26
N GLY A 54 13.37 -5.17 0.11
CA GLY A 54 12.79 -6.13 -0.85
C GLY A 54 11.28 -6.34 -0.74
N ALA A 55 10.55 -5.45 -0.06
CA ALA A 55 9.09 -5.53 0.00
C ALA A 55 8.46 -5.28 -1.39
N GLN A 56 7.53 -6.15 -1.78
CA GLN A 56 6.80 -6.03 -3.04
C GLN A 56 5.43 -5.37 -2.81
N PRO A 57 5.17 -4.17 -3.38
CA PRO A 57 3.86 -3.53 -3.25
C PRO A 57 2.83 -4.23 -4.14
N SER A 58 1.62 -4.43 -3.60
CA SER A 58 0.48 -4.96 -4.36
C SER A 58 -0.02 -3.95 -5.41
N GLY A 59 -0.71 -4.42 -6.46
CA GLY A 59 -1.24 -3.59 -7.55
C GLY A 59 -1.86 -2.23 -7.14
N PRO A 60 -2.89 -2.19 -6.27
CA PRO A 60 -3.50 -0.94 -5.83
C PRO A 60 -2.56 -0.05 -4.99
N VAL A 61 -1.69 -0.65 -4.17
CA VAL A 61 -0.67 0.10 -3.39
C VAL A 61 0.34 0.76 -4.33
N ARG A 62 0.75 0.08 -5.40
CA ARG A 62 1.64 0.63 -6.41
C ARG A 62 1.03 1.85 -7.11
N GLN A 63 -0.28 1.86 -7.33
CA GLN A 63 -0.98 3.03 -7.89
C GLN A 63 -1.01 4.19 -6.89
N LEU A 64 -1.34 3.93 -5.62
CA LEU A 64 -1.31 4.95 -4.55
C LEU A 64 0.08 5.58 -4.39
N LEU A 65 1.13 4.77 -4.43
CA LEU A 65 2.52 5.23 -4.35
C LEU A 65 2.92 6.09 -5.55
N LYS A 66 2.45 5.75 -6.76
CA LYS A 66 2.66 6.57 -7.97
C LYS A 66 1.93 7.90 -7.86
N THR A 67 0.69 7.92 -7.38
CA THR A 67 -0.09 9.16 -7.16
C THR A 67 0.62 10.10 -6.20
N GLN A 68 1.31 9.57 -5.19
CA GLN A 68 2.08 10.36 -4.21
C GLN A 68 3.53 10.66 -4.65
N GLY A 69 4.00 10.14 -5.79
CA GLY A 69 5.38 10.33 -6.25
C GLY A 69 6.45 9.59 -5.44
N ILE A 70 6.07 8.65 -4.58
CA ILE A 70 6.97 7.97 -3.62
C ILE A 70 7.90 6.95 -4.30
N VAL A 71 7.58 6.51 -5.52
CA VAL A 71 8.35 5.46 -6.21
C VAL A 71 9.44 6.06 -7.10
N PRO A 72 10.74 5.96 -6.74
CA PRO A 72 11.81 5.91 -7.72
C PRO A 72 11.73 4.55 -8.41
N GLY A 73 11.86 4.53 -9.74
CA GLY A 73 11.69 3.32 -10.56
C GLY A 73 12.33 2.08 -9.95
N VAL A 74 11.51 1.15 -9.48
CA VAL A 74 11.95 -0.25 -9.36
C VAL A 74 12.21 -0.69 -10.80
N PRO A 75 13.44 -1.11 -11.15
CA PRO A 75 13.72 -1.65 -12.48
C PRO A 75 12.72 -2.79 -12.71
N ALA A 76 12.13 -2.82 -13.88
CA ALA A 76 11.28 -3.91 -14.31
C ALA A 76 12.01 -5.24 -14.06
N ALA A 77 11.67 -5.93 -12.97
CA ALA A 77 12.12 -7.31 -12.79
C ALA A 77 11.30 -8.15 -13.77
N PRO A 78 11.96 -9.05 -14.52
CA PRO A 78 11.36 -9.72 -15.66
C PRO A 78 10.24 -10.64 -15.19
N THR A 79 9.16 -10.68 -15.95
CA THR A 79 8.20 -11.77 -15.99
C THR A 79 8.95 -13.12 -15.90
N PRO A 80 8.70 -13.97 -14.89
CA PRO A 80 8.90 -15.39 -15.09
C PRO A 80 7.67 -15.95 -15.81
N SER A 81 7.92 -16.51 -16.99
CA SER A 81 6.97 -17.26 -17.82
C SER A 81 6.20 -18.32 -17.02
N ALA A 82 4.92 -18.46 -17.36
CA ALA A 82 4.21 -19.73 -17.46
C ALA A 82 3.22 -19.63 -18.62
#